data_AF-A0A440N8J2-F1
#
_entry.id   AF-A0A440N8J2-F1
#
_cell.length_a   1.000
_cell.length_b   1.000
_cell.length_c   1.000
_cell.angle_alpha   90.00
_cell.angle_beta   90.00
_cell.angle_gamma   90.00
#
_symmetry.space_group_name_H-M   'P 1'
#
loop_
_entity.id
_entity.type
_entity.pdbx_description
1 polymer ?
#
loop_
_entity_poly.entity_id
_entity_poly.type
_entity_poly.pdbx_seq_one_letter_code
_entity_poly.pdbx_strand_id
1 'polypeptide(L)' 'LGFAPAEYRIGNFYEKGTGVARDVKKAKTWYQLAAAQGNASAMHNLAVLFAMAADGVTDNESAAHWFQAAAE' A
#
# COMPACT_ATOMS: atom_id res chain seq x y z
N LEU A 1 16.59 -7.17 4.19
CA LEU A 1 16.34 -6.32 3.02
C LEU A 1 15.64 -7.19 1.99
N GLY A 2 14.38 -6.90 1.69
CA GLY A 2 13.62 -7.58 0.64
C GLY A 2 13.84 -6.92 -0.72
N PHE A 3 12.99 -7.24 -1.70
CA PHE A 3 13.03 -6.61 -3.02
C PHE A 3 11.72 -5.85 -3.25
N ALA A 4 11.78 -4.53 -3.09
CA ALA A 4 10.60 -3.66 -3.07
C ALA A 4 9.63 -3.85 -4.26
N PRO A 5 10.08 -4.03 -5.52
CA PRO A 5 9.16 -4.31 -6.64
C PRO A 5 8.40 -5.64 -6.49
N ALA A 6 9.00 -6.66 -5.88
CA ALA A 6 8.30 -7.93 -5.61
C ALA A 6 7.30 -7.77 -4.47
N GLU A 7 7.68 -7.11 -3.38
CA GLU A 7 6.79 -6.81 -2.26
C GLU A 7 5.56 -5.99 -2.72
N TYR A 8 5.78 -4.97 -3.56
CA TYR A 8 4.71 -4.22 -4.21
C TYR A 8 3.77 -5.11 -5.05
N ARG A 9 4.33 -6.05 -5.83
CA ARG A 9 3.51 -7.00 -6.61
C ARG A 9 2.71 -7.95 -5.72
N ILE A 10 3.28 -8.41 -4.61
CA ILE A 10 2.57 -9.23 -3.62
C ILE A 10 1.41 -8.42 -3.02
N GLY A 11 1.66 -7.15 -2.67
CA GLY A 11 0.61 -6.23 -2.21
C GLY A 11 -0.56 -6.14 -3.20
N ASN A 12 -0.27 -5.99 -4.49
CA ASN A 12 -1.30 -5.97 -5.55
C ASN A 12 -2.12 -7.26 -5.63
N PHE A 13 -1.48 -8.43 -5.47
CA PHE A 13 -2.19 -9.70 -5.50
C PHE A 13 -3.19 -9.80 -4.35
N TYR A 14 -2.81 -9.40 -3.13
CA TYR A 14 -3.72 -9.37 -2.00
C TYR A 14 -4.81 -8.29 -2.12
N GLU A 15 -4.49 -7.12 -2.65
CA GLU A 15 -5.47 -6.04 -2.83
C GLU A 15 -6.58 -6.44 -3.81
N LYS A 16 -6.19 -7.05 -4.93
CA LYS A 16 -7.07 -7.44 -6.04
C LYS A 16 -7.66 -8.83 -5.89
N GLY A 17 -7.10 -9.67 -5.01
CA GLY A 17 -7.44 -11.08 -4.93
C GLY A 17 -7.01 -11.88 -6.17
N THR A 18 -5.90 -11.50 -6.81
CA THR A 18 -5.39 -12.21 -8.00
C THR A 18 -4.52 -13.39 -7.57
N GLY A 19 -5.01 -14.61 -7.78
CA GLY A 19 -4.30 -15.85 -7.41
C GLY A 19 -4.22 -16.11 -5.90
N VAL A 20 -4.77 -15.21 -5.07
CA VAL A 20 -4.91 -15.33 -3.62
C VAL A 20 -6.27 -14.75 -3.20
N ALA A 21 -6.77 -15.12 -2.02
CA ALA A 21 -7.94 -14.47 -1.46
C ALA A 21 -7.65 -12.98 -1.21
N ARG A 22 -8.60 -12.10 -1.56
CA ARG A 22 -8.48 -10.66 -1.33
C ARG A 22 -8.33 -10.37 0.16
N ASP A 23 -7.29 -9.64 0.52
CA ASP A 23 -6.97 -9.25 1.90
C ASP A 23 -6.28 -7.87 1.91
N VAL A 24 -7.07 -6.83 2.15
CA VAL A 24 -6.58 -5.45 2.17
C VAL A 24 -5.57 -5.21 3.30
N LYS A 25 -5.70 -5.91 4.44
CA LYS A 25 -4.76 -5.76 5.56
C LYS A 25 -3.38 -6.29 5.17
N LYS A 26 -3.32 -7.47 4.53
CA LYS A 26 -2.06 -8.00 3.99
C LYS A 26 -1.50 -7.13 2.87
N ALA A 27 -2.35 -6.62 1.97
CA ALA A 27 -1.89 -5.69 0.94
C ALA A 27 -1.20 -4.47 1.55
N LYS A 28 -1.80 -3.86 2.59
CA LYS A 28 -1.24 -2.74 3.33
C LYS A 28 0.13 -3.07 3.92
N THR A 29 0.30 -4.23 4.55
CA THR A 29 1.59 -4.68 5.10
C THR A 29 2.67 -4.79 4.02
N TRP A 30 2.36 -5.39 2.87
CA TRP A 30 3.32 -5.52 1.78
C TRP A 30 3.68 -4.18 1.15
N TYR A 31 2.70 -3.26 1.02
CA TYR A 31 2.97 -1.91 0.57
C TYR A 31 3.85 -1.13 1.55
N GLN A 32 3.66 -1.29 2.87
CA GLN A 32 4.53 -0.67 3.87
C GLN A 32 5.98 -1.15 3.76
N LEU A 33 6.21 -2.44 3.53
CA LEU A 33 7.57 -2.98 3.33
C LEU A 33 8.26 -2.40 2.09
N ALA A 34 7.55 -2.35 0.97
CA ALA A 34 8.07 -1.77 -0.28
C ALA A 34 8.28 -0.24 -0.16
N ALA A 35 7.35 0.46 0.49
CA ALA A 35 7.43 1.90 0.73
C ALA A 35 8.62 2.25 1.64
N ALA A 36 8.92 1.44 2.66
CA ALA A 36 10.09 1.64 3.52
C ALA A 36 11.44 1.54 2.77
N GLN A 37 11.43 1.02 1.53
CA GLN A 37 12.58 0.94 0.63
C GLN A 37 12.55 1.99 -0.50
N GLY A 38 11.64 2.97 -0.43
CA GLY A 38 11.54 4.04 -1.44
C GLY A 38 10.71 3.68 -2.67
N ASN A 39 9.89 2.62 -2.63
CA ASN A 39 9.03 2.32 -3.77
C ASN A 39 7.83 3.27 -3.84
N ALA A 40 7.89 4.26 -4.73
CA ALA A 40 6.85 5.27 -4.91
C ALA A 40 5.47 4.69 -5.26
N SER A 41 5.41 3.62 -6.07
CA SER A 41 4.14 2.95 -6.40
C SER A 41 3.49 2.30 -5.18
N ALA A 42 4.28 1.74 -4.28
CA ALA A 42 3.79 1.18 -3.02
C ALA A 42 3.32 2.28 -2.07
N MET A 43 4.03 3.41 -1.98
CA MET A 43 3.60 4.57 -1.21
C MET A 43 2.26 5.12 -1.71
N HIS A 44 2.11 5.28 -3.04
CA HIS A 44 0.85 5.70 -3.66
C HIS A 44 -0.30 4.74 -3.31
N ASN A 45 -0.12 3.44 -3.50
CA ASN A 45 -1.16 2.47 -3.18
C ASN A 45 -1.49 2.44 -1.68
N LEU A 46 -0.47 2.59 -0.82
CA LEU A 46 -0.67 2.70 0.63
C LEU A 46 -1.48 3.93 1.01
N ALA A 47 -1.21 5.07 0.39
CA ALA A 47 -1.97 6.31 0.57
C ALA A 47 -3.44 6.15 0.17
N VAL A 48 -3.68 5.51 -1.00
CA VAL A 48 -5.04 5.18 -1.46
C VAL A 48 -5.74 4.27 -0.46
N LEU A 49 -5.08 3.26 0.10
CA LEU A 49 -5.68 2.39 1.13
C LEU A 49 -6.04 3.13 2.43
N PHE A 50 -5.28 4.16 2.82
CA PHE A 50 -5.63 5.00 3.97
C PHE A 50 -6.78 5.96 3.67
N ALA A 51 -6.85 6.48 2.44
CA ALA A 51 -7.94 7.33 1.96
C ALA A 51 -9.23 6.55 1.68
N MET A 52 -9.14 5.24 1.47
CA MET A 52 -10.27 4.34 1.24
C MET A 52 -10.49 3.44 2.46
N ALA A 53 -11.16 3.96 3.48
CA ALA A 53 -11.58 3.15 4.61
C ALA A 53 -12.73 2.21 4.23
N ALA A 54 -12.61 0.93 4.56
CA ALA A 54 -13.65 -0.07 4.31
C ALA A 54 -14.93 0.16 5.13
N ASP A 55 -14.86 0.98 6.18
CA ASP A 55 -15.92 1.31 7.14
C ASP A 55 -16.25 2.81 7.16
N GLY A 56 -15.71 3.59 6.21
CA GLY A 56 -15.99 5.03 6.06
C GLY A 56 -15.15 5.97 6.95
N VAL A 57 -14.27 5.44 7.81
CA VAL A 57 -13.37 6.26 8.64
C VAL A 57 -11.99 6.39 7.97
N THR A 58 -11.85 7.36 7.08
CA THR A 58 -10.60 7.62 6.34
C THR A 58 -9.52 8.21 7.24
N ASP A 59 -8.29 7.70 7.12
CA ASP A 59 -7.10 8.27 7.76
C ASP A 59 -6.39 9.19 6.75
N ASN A 60 -6.91 10.42 6.65
CA ASN A 60 -6.45 11.38 5.67
C ASN A 60 -5.04 11.92 5.98
N GLU A 61 -4.62 11.92 7.26
CA GLU A 61 -3.27 12.32 7.64
C GLU A 61 -2.24 11.31 7.12
N SER A 62 -2.46 10.02 7.37
CA SER A 62 -1.60 8.96 6.81
C SER A 62 -1.63 8.96 5.29
N ALA A 63 -2.80 9.17 4.67
CA ALA A 63 -2.90 9.25 3.22
C ALA A 63 -2.07 10.41 2.65
N ALA A 64 -2.20 11.62 3.22
CA ALA A 64 -1.44 12.79 2.79
C ALA A 64 0.07 12.58 2.95
N HIS A 65 0.49 12.00 4.09
CA HIS A 65 1.90 11.67 4.33
C HIS A 65 2.46 10.75 3.24
N TRP A 66 1.77 9.65 2.93
CA TRP A 66 2.25 8.69 1.93
C TRP A 66 2.14 9.20 0.49
N PHE A 67 1.17 10.05 0.17
CA PHE A 67 1.13 10.73 -1.13
C PHE A 67 2.31 11.69 -1.29
N GLN A 68 2.64 12.46 -0.25
CA GLN A 68 3.79 13.35 -0.28
C GLN A 68 5.09 12.55 -0.44
N ALA A 69 5.28 11.49 0.36
CA ALA A 69 6.45 10.63 0.25
C ALA A 69 6.60 9.97 -1.14
N ALA A 70 5.49 9.68 -1.82
CA ALA A 70 5.51 9.14 -3.18
C ALA A 70 5.93 10.16 -4.27
N ALA A 71 5.83 11.46 -3.97
CA ALA A 71 6.11 12.56 -4.90
C ALA A 71 7.52 13.16 -4.73
N GLU A 72 8.22 12.81 -3.66
CA GLU A 72 9.62 13.17 -3.37
C GLU A 72 10.61 12.20 -4.03
#